data_AF-A0A3P6TB87-F1
#
_entry.id   AF-A0A3P6TB87-F1
#
_cell.length_a   1.000
_cell.length_b   1.000
_cell.length_c   1.000
_cell.angle_alpha   90.00
_cell.angle_beta   90.00
_cell.angle_gamma   90.00
#
_symmetry.space_group_name_H-M   'P 1'
#
loop_
_entity.id
_entity.type
_entity.pdbx_description
1 polymer ?
#
loop_
_entity_poly.entity_id
_entity_poly.type
_entity_poly.pdbx_seq_one_letter_code
_entity_poly.pdbx_strand_id
1 'polypeptide(L)'
;MATGSVAVTVRHVESMIRLAEAHAKLHLRTYVNDDDVQAAIRMMLESFISTQKASIVRQMRKTFTKYLTTNQSSSELLLFILKQLIKEQMHYETARGKDDITSI
;
A
#
# COMPACT_ATOMS: atom_id res chain seq x y z
N MET A 1 -22.01 16.46 9.31
CA MET A 1 -20.66 17.04 9.09
C MET A 1 -20.55 17.44 7.63
N ALA A 2 -20.95 18.66 7.27
CA ALA A 2 -20.70 19.19 5.94
C ALA A 2 -19.35 19.93 5.99
N THR A 3 -18.27 19.23 5.70
CA THR A 3 -17.03 19.90 5.33
C THR A 3 -17.37 20.70 4.08
N GLY A 4 -17.25 22.03 4.07
CA GLY A 4 -17.55 22.88 2.90
C GLY A 4 -16.59 22.68 1.71
N SER A 5 -16.10 21.45 1.54
CA SER A 5 -15.32 20.91 0.44
C SER A 5 -16.22 20.59 -0.74
N VAL A 6 -15.67 20.72 -1.95
CA VAL A 6 -16.32 20.25 -3.19
C VAL A 6 -16.58 18.76 -3.05
N ALA A 7 -17.82 18.31 -3.27
CA ALA A 7 -18.20 16.91 -3.18
C ALA A 7 -17.63 16.09 -4.35
N VAL A 8 -17.53 14.77 -4.15
CA VAL A 8 -17.23 13.85 -5.24
C VAL A 8 -18.37 13.87 -6.26
N THR A 9 -18.05 14.06 -7.54
CA THR A 9 -19.03 14.15 -8.62
C THR A 9 -19.06 12.87 -9.45
N VAL A 10 -20.07 12.73 -10.31
CA VAL A 10 -20.20 11.60 -11.26
C VAL A 10 -18.94 11.47 -12.14
N ARG A 11 -18.32 12.58 -12.53
CA ARG A 11 -17.06 12.57 -13.29
C ARG A 11 -15.92 11.85 -12.55
N HIS A 12 -15.85 11.98 -11.23
CA HIS A 12 -14.86 11.24 -10.45
C HIS A 12 -15.14 9.73 -10.46
N VAL A 13 -16.41 9.32 -10.45
CA VAL A 13 -16.79 7.91 -10.56
C VAL A 13 -16.40 7.35 -11.94
N GLU A 14 -16.66 8.09 -13.02
CA GLU A 14 -16.21 7.71 -14.37
C GLU A 14 -14.69 7.56 -14.47
N SER A 15 -13.93 8.48 -13.87
CA SER A 15 -12.48 8.39 -13.81
C SER A 15 -12.02 7.17 -13.00
N MET A 16 -12.70 6.83 -11.91
CA MET A 16 -12.39 5.65 -11.09
C MET A 16 -12.61 4.35 -11.87
N ILE A 17 -13.70 4.24 -12.66
CA ILE A 17 -13.94 3.08 -13.54
C ILE A 17 -12.82 2.95 -14.57
N ARG A 18 -12.44 4.06 -15.23
CA ARG A 18 -11.34 4.05 -16.21
C ARG A 18 -10.00 3.63 -15.61
N LEU A 19 -9.72 4.05 -14.37
CA LEU A 19 -8.51 3.64 -13.66
C LEU A 19 -8.51 2.15 -13.32
N ALA A 20 -9.65 1.58 -12.91
CA ALA A 20 -9.76 0.15 -12.64
C ALA A 20 -9.54 -0.68 -13.91
N GLU A 21 -10.14 -0.28 -15.03
CA GLU A 21 -9.91 -0.92 -16.34
C GLU A 21 -8.45 -0.80 -16.79
N ALA A 22 -7.82 0.37 -16.61
CA ALA A 22 -6.41 0.56 -16.93
C ALA A 22 -5.50 -0.35 -16.08
N HIS A 23 -5.81 -0.50 -14.78
CA HIS A 23 -5.07 -1.38 -13.89
C HIS A 23 -5.18 -2.86 -14.30
N ALA A 24 -6.37 -3.31 -14.71
CA ALA A 24 -6.56 -4.66 -15.28
C ALA A 24 -5.75 -4.85 -16.58
N LYS A 25 -5.77 -3.86 -17.49
CA LYS A 25 -5.01 -3.88 -18.75
C LYS A 25 -3.50 -3.90 -18.54
N LEU A 26 -2.98 -3.21 -17.52
CA LEU A 26 -1.55 -3.29 -17.14
C LEU A 26 -1.15 -4.70 -16.70
N HIS A 27 -2.08 -5.44 -16.09
CA HIS A 27 -1.92 -6.85 -15.77
C HIS A 27 -2.28 -7.80 -16.92
N LEU A 28 -2.49 -7.26 -18.13
CA LEU A 28 -2.89 -8.01 -19.33
C LEU A 28 -4.20 -8.80 -19.16
N ARG A 29 -5.06 -8.38 -18.23
CA ARG A 29 -6.38 -8.96 -17.98
C ARG A 29 -7.47 -8.23 -18.76
N THR A 30 -8.45 -8.99 -19.23
CA THR A 30 -9.65 -8.47 -19.91
C THR A 30 -10.78 -8.09 -18.97
N TYR A 31 -10.76 -8.62 -17.74
CA TYR A 31 -11.78 -8.38 -16.72
C TYR A 31 -11.18 -7.71 -15.49
N VAL A 32 -11.98 -6.84 -14.90
CA VAL A 32 -11.65 -6.10 -13.67
C VAL A 32 -12.01 -6.98 -12.47
N ASN A 33 -11.10 -7.07 -11.51
CA ASN A 33 -11.32 -7.75 -10.23
C ASN A 33 -11.37 -6.72 -9.08
N ASP A 34 -11.76 -7.16 -7.89
CA ASP A 34 -11.88 -6.28 -6.70
C ASP A 34 -10.58 -5.53 -6.37
N ASP A 35 -9.41 -6.14 -6.60
CA ASP A 35 -8.11 -5.50 -6.38
C ASP A 35 -7.89 -4.26 -7.26
N ASP A 36 -8.37 -4.30 -8.51
CA ASP A 36 -8.27 -3.18 -9.47
C ASP A 36 -9.16 -2.02 -9.02
N VAL A 37 -10.36 -2.34 -8.53
CA VAL A 37 -11.31 -1.36 -7.99
C VAL A 37 -10.74 -0.72 -6.72
N GLN A 38 -10.15 -1.52 -5.82
CA GLN A 38 -9.50 -1.02 -4.62
C GLN A 38 -8.32 -0.08 -4.95
N ALA A 39 -7.50 -0.45 -5.94
CA ALA A 39 -6.41 0.40 -6.42
C ALA A 39 -6.94 1.74 -6.96
N ALA A 40 -8.00 1.71 -7.78
CA ALA A 40 -8.63 2.92 -8.33
C ALA A 40 -9.23 3.83 -7.25
N ILE A 41 -9.95 3.26 -6.27
CA ILE A 41 -10.51 4.00 -5.12
C ILE A 41 -9.38 4.68 -4.34
N ARG A 42 -8.30 3.95 -4.04
CA ARG A 42 -7.16 4.50 -3.31
C ARG A 42 -6.53 5.68 -4.03
N MET A 43 -6.26 5.53 -5.33
CA MET A 43 -5.62 6.57 -6.13
C MET A 43 -6.50 7.82 -6.24
N MET A 44 -7.80 7.63 -6.45
CA MET A 44 -8.77 8.74 -6.50
C MET A 44 -8.93 9.44 -5.16
N LEU A 45 -8.99 8.71 -4.05
CA LEU A 45 -9.06 9.31 -2.71
C LEU A 45 -7.79 10.09 -2.37
N GLU A 46 -6.60 9.56 -2.69
CA GLU A 46 -5.33 10.24 -2.44
C GLU A 46 -5.25 11.56 -3.22
N SER A 47 -5.61 11.55 -4.51
CA SER A 47 -5.68 12.75 -5.35
C SER A 47 -6.75 13.74 -4.89
N PHE A 48 -7.92 13.25 -4.50
CA PHE A 48 -9.00 14.11 -4.02
C PHE A 48 -8.66 14.77 -2.69
N ILE A 49 -8.06 14.04 -1.75
CA ILE A 49 -7.66 14.56 -0.44
C ILE A 49 -6.54 15.59 -0.58
N SER A 50 -5.56 15.38 -1.47
CA SER A 50 -4.44 16.32 -1.63
C SER A 50 -4.85 17.70 -2.13
N THR A 51 -5.99 17.81 -2.81
CA THR A 51 -6.54 19.09 -3.30
C THR A 51 -7.45 19.80 -2.29
N GLN A 52 -7.72 19.20 -1.13
CA GLN A 52 -8.56 19.81 -0.10
C GLN A 52 -7.78 20.80 0.78
N LYS A 53 -8.52 21.70 1.43
CA LYS A 53 -7.96 22.62 2.44
C LYS A 53 -7.26 21.84 3.55
N ALA A 54 -6.09 22.30 3.98
CA ALA A 54 -5.26 21.65 5.00
C ALA A 54 -6.03 21.32 6.30
N SER A 55 -7.00 22.16 6.70
CA SER A 55 -7.85 21.93 7.86
C SER A 55 -8.72 20.68 7.77
N ILE A 56 -9.07 20.24 6.55
CA ILE A 56 -9.96 19.10 6.28
C ILE A 56 -9.14 17.84 5.94
N VAL A 57 -7.96 17.99 5.34
CA VAL A 57 -7.09 16.87 4.92
C VAL A 57 -6.87 15.85 6.05
N ARG A 58 -6.53 16.33 7.25
CA ARG A 58 -6.28 15.44 8.41
C ARG A 58 -7.52 14.67 8.82
N GLN A 59 -8.68 15.32 8.81
CA GLN A 59 -9.98 14.69 9.13
C GLN A 59 -10.37 13.65 8.07
N MET A 60 -10.19 13.98 6.78
CA MET A 60 -10.48 13.05 5.69
C MET A 60 -9.57 11.83 5.73
N ARG A 61 -8.25 12.01 5.90
CA ARG A 61 -7.32 10.87 6.03
C ARG A 61 -7.72 9.96 7.18
N LYS A 62 -8.08 10.50 8.34
CA LYS A 62 -8.55 9.71 9.49
C LYS A 62 -9.82 8.93 9.13
N THR A 63 -10.79 9.57 8.48
CA THR A 63 -12.07 8.94 8.11
C THR A 63 -11.90 7.84 7.05
N PHE A 64 -11.02 8.05 6.06
CA PHE A 64 -10.81 7.14 4.94
C PHE A 64 -9.61 6.20 5.12
N THR A 65 -9.04 6.10 6.34
CA THR A 65 -7.85 5.30 6.64
C THR A 65 -7.89 3.91 6.03
N LYS A 66 -9.01 3.19 6.17
CA LYS A 66 -9.20 1.83 5.63
C LYS A 66 -8.89 1.72 4.12
N TYR A 67 -9.26 2.74 3.34
CA TYR A 67 -9.06 2.76 1.89
C TYR A 67 -7.67 3.23 1.48
N LEU A 68 -6.95 3.92 2.39
CA LEU A 68 -5.61 4.45 2.12
C LEU A 68 -4.49 3.48 2.55
N THR A 69 -4.71 2.65 3.56
CA THR A 69 -3.67 1.77 4.14
C THR A 69 -3.62 0.36 3.57
N THR A 70 -4.34 0.07 2.49
CA THR A 70 -4.35 -1.27 1.89
C THR A 70 -3.03 -1.55 1.16
N ASN A 71 -2.34 -2.59 1.63
CA ASN A 71 -1.39 -3.43 0.88
C ASN A 71 0.05 -2.94 0.59
N GLN A 72 0.67 -2.14 1.47
CA GLN A 72 2.14 -2.00 1.46
C GLN A 72 2.83 -2.70 2.63
N SER A 73 2.18 -2.77 3.79
CA SER A 73 2.85 -3.23 5.02
C SER A 73 3.13 -4.72 5.06
N SER A 74 2.24 -5.60 4.55
CA SER A 74 2.41 -7.04 4.77
C SER A 74 3.64 -7.61 4.08
N SER A 75 3.85 -7.30 2.80
CA SER A 75 5.02 -7.78 2.05
C SER A 75 6.32 -7.13 2.53
N GLU A 76 6.27 -5.85 2.91
CA GLU A 76 7.44 -5.12 3.42
C GLU A 76 7.84 -5.60 4.82
N LEU A 77 6.86 -5.87 5.70
CA LEU A 77 7.08 -6.48 7.01
C LEU A 77 7.59 -7.92 6.91
N LEU A 78 7.04 -8.73 5.98
CA LEU A 78 7.53 -10.08 5.72
C LEU A 78 8.99 -10.05 5.23
N LEU A 79 9.31 -9.15 4.30
CA LEU A 79 10.68 -8.98 3.82
C LEU A 79 11.63 -8.49 4.93
N PHE A 80 11.15 -7.60 5.79
CA PHE A 80 11.90 -7.12 6.95
C PHE A 80 12.23 -8.27 7.91
N ILE A 81 11.23 -9.08 8.28
CA ILE A 81 11.41 -10.24 9.16
C ILE A 81 12.36 -11.27 8.51
N LEU A 82 12.19 -11.56 7.22
CA LEU A 82 13.04 -12.49 6.50
C LEU A 82 14.52 -12.03 6.50
N LYS A 83 14.78 -10.75 6.25
CA LYS A 83 16.14 -10.17 6.33
C LYS A 83 16.75 -10.33 7.71
N GLN A 84 15.94 -10.21 8.76
CA GLN A 84 16.40 -10.36 10.14
C GLN A 84 16.76 -11.82 10.45
N LEU A 85 15.91 -12.78 10.08
CA LEU A 85 16.17 -14.21 10.25
C LEU A 85 17.44 -14.66 9.49
N ILE A 86 17.63 -14.18 8.26
CA ILE A 86 18.84 -14.50 7.47
C ILE A 86 20.10 -13.94 8.16
N LYS A 87 20.04 -12.71 8.68
CA LYS A 87 21.17 -12.12 9.43
C LYS A 87 21.52 -12.96 10.66
N GLU A 88 20.52 -13.36 11.44
CA GLU A 88 20.71 -14.20 12.63
C GLU A 88 21.35 -15.54 12.25
N GLN A 89 20.89 -16.18 11.16
CA GLN A 89 21.47 -17.44 10.68
C GLN A 89 22.93 -17.26 10.23
N MET A 90 23.25 -16.18 9.50
CA MET A 90 24.64 -15.92 9.09
C MET A 90 25.56 -15.66 10.30
N HIS A 91 25.06 -14.97 11.33
CA HIS A 91 25.81 -14.79 12.57
C HIS A 91 26.04 -16.11 13.30
N TYR A 92 25.05 -16.99 13.32
CA TYR A 92 25.18 -18.33 13.91
C TYR A 92 26.21 -19.20 13.18
N GLU A 93 26.15 -19.26 11.85
CA GLU A 93 27.11 -20.01 11.02
C GLU A 93 28.55 -19.48 11.19
N THR A 94 28.72 -18.16 11.29
CA THR A 94 30.04 -17.55 11.51
C THR A 94 30.60 -17.86 12.90
N ALA A 95 29.74 -17.88 13.93
CA ALA A 95 30.14 -18.26 15.29
C ALA A 95 30.49 -19.74 15.37
N ARG A 96 29.68 -20.62 14.76
CA ARG A 96 29.93 -22.06 14.69
C ARG A 96 31.22 -22.39 13.95
N GLY A 97 31.45 -21.75 12.80
CA GLY A 97 32.70 -21.91 12.04
C GLY A 97 33.94 -21.40 12.78
N LYS A 98 33.78 -20.59 13.84
CA LYS A 98 34.87 -20.13 14.71
C LYS A 98 35.18 -21.14 15.82
N ASP A 99 34.16 -21.81 16.36
CA ASP A 99 34.31 -22.85 17.38
C ASP A 99 35.09 -24.07 16.84
N ASP A 100 34.87 -24.45 15.57
CA ASP A 100 35.60 -25.55 14.91
C ASP A 100 37.09 -25.25 14.70
N ILE A 101 37.49 -23.97 14.59
CA ILE A 101 38.89 -23.55 14.41
C ILE A 101 39.62 -23.46 15.76
N THR A 102 38.90 -23.22 16.85
CA THR A 102 39.46 -23.17 18.22
C THR A 102 39.55 -24.52 18.93
N SER A 103 39.04 -25.60 18.32
CA SER A 103 39.09 -26.96 18.86
C SER A 103 40.31 -27.79 18.40
N ILE A 104 41.30 -27.18 17.74
CA ILE A 104 42.59 -27.78 17.38
C ILE A 104 43.71 -27.01 18.08
#